data_AF-R7WB48-F1
#
_entry.id   AF-R7WB48-F1
#
_cell.length_a   1.000
_cell.length_b   1.000
_cell.length_c   1.000
_cell.angle_alpha   90.00
_cell.angle_beta   90.00
_cell.angle_gamma   90.00
#
_symmetry.space_group_name_H-M   'P 1'
#
loop_
_entity.id
_entity.type
_entity.pdbx_description
1 polymer ?
#
loop_
_entity_poly.entity_id
_entity_poly.type
_entity_poly.pdbx_seq_one_letter_code
_entity_poly.pdbx_strand_id
1 'polypeptide(L)'
;MSNAFASSVGASGGGSSVSASAIVGSVIGSGSHFLRIEGYSSTKGLGNGRFIESESFTVGGHRWCLRYYPDSSNYHDSLEICIFLKLVDADANKVEAKFTMSLLNHNGDLIPRPGITRVIHHHTFSAGKDSTGVILIYRDDLERRLKEDAFVVRCDVTVVKEIFTKAIPVSEVFSSCRKTGKMKRLLSFDQG
;
A
#
# COMPACT_ATOMS: atom_id res chain seq x y z
N MET A 1 -26.86 30.41 -67.31
CA MET A 1 -25.66 31.27 -67.39
C MET A 1 -25.86 32.38 -66.34
N SER A 2 -25.36 32.18 -65.10
CA SER A 2 -24.12 32.81 -64.52
C SER A 2 -24.37 34.25 -64.02
N ASN A 3 -24.04 34.77 -62.82
CA ASN A 3 -23.24 34.40 -61.62
C ASN A 3 -23.76 35.22 -60.41
N ALA A 4 -23.78 34.69 -59.16
CA ALA A 4 -22.86 34.95 -58.01
C ALA A 4 -22.46 36.44 -57.79
N PHE A 5 -22.51 37.03 -56.58
CA PHE A 5 -21.79 36.63 -55.35
C PHE A 5 -22.54 37.00 -54.07
N ALA A 6 -22.67 36.02 -53.16
CA ALA A 6 -23.05 36.22 -51.77
C ALA A 6 -21.91 35.76 -50.85
N SER A 7 -21.66 36.62 -49.86
CA SER A 7 -21.21 36.37 -48.48
C SER A 7 -19.92 35.61 -48.18
N SER A 8 -19.01 36.41 -47.62
CA SER A 8 -18.22 36.20 -46.40
C SER A 8 -17.40 34.92 -46.28
N VAL A 9 -16.09 35.15 -46.40
CA VAL A 9 -15.02 34.35 -45.81
C VAL A 9 -15.29 34.17 -44.31
N GLY A 10 -15.58 32.94 -43.92
CA GLY A 10 -15.61 32.50 -42.53
C GLY A 10 -14.88 31.17 -42.46
N ALA A 11 -13.55 31.22 -42.31
CA ALA A 11 -12.75 30.04 -42.04
C ALA A 11 -13.19 29.45 -40.69
N SER A 12 -14.03 28.43 -40.69
CA SER A 12 -14.17 27.56 -39.52
C SER A 12 -12.95 26.65 -39.49
N GLY A 13 -11.83 27.20 -39.00
CA GLY A 13 -10.66 26.42 -38.66
C GLY A 13 -11.12 25.29 -37.74
N GLY A 14 -10.98 24.06 -38.23
CA GLY A 14 -11.08 22.86 -37.39
C GLY A 14 -9.93 22.88 -36.40
N GLY A 15 -10.03 23.73 -35.38
CA GLY A 15 -9.11 23.75 -34.27
C GLY A 15 -9.21 22.42 -33.57
N SER A 16 -8.12 21.65 -33.57
CA SER A 16 -8.02 20.43 -32.77
C SER A 16 -8.30 20.79 -31.31
N SER A 17 -9.44 20.33 -30.78
CA SER A 17 -9.81 20.59 -29.39
C SER A 17 -8.99 19.68 -28.48
N VAL A 18 -7.94 20.21 -27.87
CA VAL A 18 -7.11 19.47 -26.91
C VAL A 18 -7.78 19.48 -25.55
N SER A 19 -7.99 18.30 -24.96
CA SER A 19 -8.52 18.14 -23.59
C SER A 19 -7.51 17.41 -22.71
N ALA A 20 -7.63 17.57 -21.39
CA ALA A 20 -6.76 16.93 -20.42
C ALA A 20 -7.51 16.52 -19.14
N SER A 21 -7.07 15.44 -18.53
CA SER A 21 -7.60 14.92 -17.27
C SER A 21 -6.47 14.32 -16.42
N ALA A 22 -6.73 14.19 -15.12
CA ALA A 22 -5.84 13.54 -14.17
C ALA A 22 -6.57 12.41 -13.44
N ILE A 23 -5.86 11.30 -13.21
CA ILE A 23 -6.23 10.26 -12.25
C ILE A 23 -5.48 10.57 -10.97
N VAL A 24 -6.21 10.80 -9.88
CA VAL A 24 -5.63 11.23 -8.60
C VAL A 24 -5.76 10.11 -7.59
N GLY A 25 -4.62 9.51 -7.22
CA GLY A 25 -4.49 8.71 -6.00
C GLY A 25 -4.04 9.60 -4.85
N SER A 26 -4.72 9.51 -3.71
CA SER A 26 -4.37 10.27 -2.51
C SER A 26 -4.29 9.34 -1.31
N VAL A 27 -3.48 9.71 -0.32
CA VAL A 27 -3.26 8.96 0.91
C VAL A 27 -3.83 9.78 2.06
N ILE A 28 -4.62 9.15 2.93
CA ILE A 28 -5.12 9.76 4.17
C ILE A 28 -4.00 9.86 5.20
N GLY A 29 -3.21 8.79 5.32
CA GLY A 29 -2.02 8.78 6.16
C GLY A 29 -1.20 7.51 6.00
N SER A 30 0.08 7.62 6.35
CA SER A 30 1.01 6.49 6.42
C SER A 30 1.67 6.46 7.79
N GLY A 31 2.01 5.27 8.27
CA GLY A 31 2.70 5.08 9.54
C GLY A 31 3.33 3.71 9.67
N SER A 32 4.18 3.55 10.67
CA SER A 32 4.90 2.30 10.94
C SER A 32 4.65 1.85 12.37
N HIS A 33 4.49 0.54 12.56
CA HIS A 33 4.38 -0.11 13.86
C HIS A 33 5.42 -1.22 13.97
N PHE A 34 6.10 -1.27 15.12
CA PHE A 34 7.09 -2.31 15.41
C PHE A 34 6.52 -3.21 16.51
N LEU A 35 6.37 -4.49 16.19
CA LEU A 35 5.94 -5.52 17.12
C LEU A 35 7.15 -6.37 17.48
N ARG A 36 7.55 -6.33 18.75
CA ARG A 36 8.57 -7.22 19.31
C ARG A 36 7.86 -8.41 19.96
N ILE A 37 8.26 -9.62 19.57
CA ILE A 37 7.82 -10.87 20.17
C ILE A 37 8.98 -11.33 21.05
N GLU A 38 8.73 -11.44 22.34
CA GLU A 38 9.67 -11.95 23.33
C GLU A 38 9.16 -13.28 23.88
N GLY A 39 10.06 -14.19 24.21
CA GLY A 39 9.68 -15.51 24.69
C GLY A 39 9.04 -16.36 23.60
N TYR A 40 9.57 -16.31 22.36
CA TYR A 40 9.00 -17.05 21.22
C TYR A 40 8.75 -18.53 21.56
N SER A 41 9.69 -19.17 22.27
CA SER A 41 9.57 -20.54 22.77
C SER A 41 8.31 -20.81 23.60
N SER A 42 7.80 -19.80 24.30
CA SER A 42 6.58 -19.86 25.12
C SER A 42 5.32 -19.46 24.34
N THR A 43 5.47 -18.71 23.25
CA THR A 43 4.33 -18.31 22.41
C THR A 43 3.99 -19.33 21.33
N LYS A 44 4.95 -20.18 20.94
CA LYS A 44 4.72 -21.28 19.99
C LYS A 44 3.98 -22.46 20.64
N GLY A 45 3.32 -23.28 19.84
CA GLY A 45 2.47 -24.37 20.34
C GLY A 45 1.12 -23.88 20.89
N LEU A 46 0.72 -22.66 20.54
CA LEU A 46 -0.62 -22.12 20.79
C LEU A 46 -1.71 -22.90 20.04
N GLY A 47 -1.33 -23.52 18.92
CA GLY A 47 -2.18 -24.34 18.06
C GLY A 47 -2.60 -23.61 16.78
N ASN A 48 -2.81 -24.40 15.72
CA ASN A 48 -3.14 -23.89 14.39
C ASN A 48 -4.41 -23.01 14.41
N GLY A 49 -4.34 -21.87 13.73
CA GLY A 49 -5.44 -20.89 13.68
C GLY A 49 -5.62 -20.05 14.94
N ARG A 50 -4.83 -20.27 15.99
CA ARG A 50 -4.82 -19.46 17.21
C ARG A 50 -3.82 -18.31 17.06
N PHE A 51 -4.15 -17.18 17.66
CA PHE A 51 -3.33 -15.97 17.56
C PHE A 51 -3.25 -15.17 18.85
N ILE A 52 -2.26 -14.29 18.90
CA ILE A 52 -2.06 -13.27 19.92
C ILE A 52 -2.20 -11.90 19.24
N GLU A 53 -3.02 -11.00 19.81
CA GLU A 53 -3.14 -9.62 19.31
C GLU A 53 -2.07 -8.73 19.93
N SER A 54 -1.46 -7.86 19.13
CA SER A 54 -0.64 -6.76 19.61
C SER A 54 -1.49 -5.70 20.29
N GLU A 55 -0.83 -4.80 21.00
CA GLU A 55 -1.43 -3.50 21.32
C GLU A 55 -1.88 -2.75 20.06
N SER A 56 -2.90 -1.91 20.24
CA SER A 56 -3.45 -1.11 19.15
C SER A 56 -2.55 0.06 18.78
N PHE A 57 -2.55 0.45 17.51
CA PHE A 57 -1.85 1.64 16.99
C PHE A 57 -2.71 2.39 15.97
N THR A 58 -2.41 3.66 15.72
CA THR A 58 -3.22 4.53 14.86
C THR A 58 -2.47 4.92 13.59
N VAL A 59 -3.09 4.73 12.43
CA VAL A 59 -2.59 5.21 11.13
C VAL A 59 -3.77 5.67 10.28
N GLY A 60 -3.63 6.84 9.65
CA GLY A 60 -4.66 7.38 8.76
C GLY A 60 -5.99 7.65 9.45
N GLY A 61 -5.97 7.94 10.76
CA GLY A 61 -7.18 8.16 11.57
C GLY A 61 -7.91 6.88 12.02
N HIS A 62 -7.35 5.70 11.73
CA HIS A 62 -7.94 4.41 12.08
C HIS A 62 -7.08 3.64 13.07
N ARG A 63 -7.71 2.85 13.93
CA ARG A 63 -7.04 1.98 14.91
C ARG A 63 -6.86 0.58 14.34
N TRP A 64 -5.63 0.10 14.42
CA TRP A 64 -5.17 -1.17 13.89
C TRP A 64 -4.54 -2.00 15.01
N CYS A 65 -4.50 -3.31 14.84
CA CYS A 65 -3.61 -4.19 15.59
C CYS A 65 -3.07 -5.30 14.68
N LEU A 66 -2.01 -5.96 15.13
CA LEU A 66 -1.45 -7.13 14.48
C LEU A 66 -1.92 -8.39 15.17
N ARG A 67 -2.25 -9.43 14.40
CA ARG A 67 -2.50 -10.78 14.89
C ARG A 67 -1.32 -11.66 14.53
N TYR A 68 -0.68 -12.21 15.56
CA TYR A 68 0.44 -13.12 15.45
C TYR A 68 -0.02 -14.57 15.56
N TYR A 69 0.21 -15.35 14.50
CA TYR A 69 -0.07 -16.78 14.42
C TYR A 69 1.26 -17.54 14.48
N PRO A 70 1.65 -18.09 15.64
CA PRO A 70 2.92 -18.79 15.81
C PRO A 70 2.93 -20.18 15.14
N ASP A 71 1.76 -20.76 14.89
CA ASP A 71 1.59 -22.14 14.41
C ASP A 71 0.69 -22.24 13.18
N SER A 72 0.77 -21.28 12.26
CA SER A 72 -0.10 -21.14 11.08
C SER A 72 -1.47 -20.54 11.34
N SER A 73 -1.99 -19.87 10.30
CA SER A 73 -3.37 -19.37 10.25
C SER A 73 -4.37 -20.43 9.77
N ASN A 74 -3.90 -21.56 9.22
CA ASN A 74 -4.73 -22.60 8.61
C ASN A 74 -4.67 -23.91 9.40
N TYR A 75 -5.62 -24.83 9.17
CA TYR A 75 -5.73 -26.10 9.89
C TYR A 75 -4.78 -27.22 9.42
N HIS A 76 -3.96 -26.97 8.40
CA HIS A 76 -2.94 -27.93 7.99
C HIS A 76 -1.70 -27.76 8.86
N ASP A 77 -0.92 -28.83 9.06
CA ASP A 77 0.38 -28.81 9.77
C ASP A 77 1.45 -28.00 9.00
N SER A 78 1.14 -26.75 8.64
CA SER A 78 2.10 -25.84 8.05
C SER A 78 2.93 -25.22 9.16
N LEU A 79 4.25 -25.28 8.99
CA LEU A 79 5.21 -24.70 9.93
C LEU A 79 5.38 -23.20 9.66
N GLU A 80 4.30 -22.50 9.31
CA GLU A 80 4.31 -21.12 8.85
C GLU A 80 3.97 -20.18 9.98
N ILE A 81 4.78 -19.14 10.14
CA ILE A 81 4.48 -18.05 11.06
C ILE A 81 3.84 -16.93 10.26
N CYS A 82 2.62 -16.55 10.64
CA CYS A 82 1.84 -15.55 9.92
C CYS A 82 1.56 -14.32 10.78
N ILE A 83 1.52 -13.16 10.12
CA ILE A 83 1.10 -11.89 10.74
C ILE A 83 -0.03 -11.30 9.91
N PHE A 84 -1.13 -10.95 10.56
CA PHE A 84 -2.28 -10.30 9.94
C PHE A 84 -2.45 -8.90 10.49
N LEU A 85 -2.78 -7.95 9.62
CA LEU A 85 -3.26 -6.62 10.01
C LEU A 85 -4.78 -6.70 10.18
N LYS A 86 -5.30 -6.12 11.27
CA LYS A 86 -6.73 -6.07 11.59
C LYS A 86 -7.14 -4.62 11.81
N LEU A 87 -8.28 -4.24 11.23
CA LEU A 87 -8.95 -2.98 11.56
C LEU A 87 -9.77 -3.17 12.84
N VAL A 88 -9.45 -2.39 13.88
CA VAL A 88 -10.07 -2.54 15.21
C VAL A 88 -11.35 -1.72 15.34
N ASP A 89 -11.42 -0.57 14.66
CA ASP A 89 -12.59 0.31 14.73
C ASP A 89 -13.84 -0.43 14.22
N ALA A 90 -14.85 -0.55 15.08
CA ALA A 90 -16.08 -1.29 14.80
C ALA A 90 -17.10 -0.46 14.00
N ASP A 91 -17.00 0.88 14.10
CA ASP A 91 -17.92 1.82 13.45
C ASP A 91 -17.34 2.45 12.17
N ALA A 92 -16.14 2.02 11.76
CA ALA A 92 -15.53 2.54 10.55
C ALA A 92 -16.29 2.05 9.30
N ASN A 93 -16.42 2.93 8.30
CA ASN A 93 -16.72 2.50 6.94
C ASN A 93 -15.60 1.59 6.41
N LYS A 94 -15.80 0.98 5.24
CA LYS A 94 -14.74 0.22 4.57
C LYS A 94 -13.48 1.07 4.43
N VAL A 95 -12.35 0.59 4.94
CA VAL A 95 -11.06 1.28 4.91
C VAL A 95 -10.16 0.59 3.91
N GLU A 96 -9.76 1.30 2.87
CA GLU A 96 -8.78 0.81 1.90
C GLU A 96 -7.37 1.12 2.41
N ALA A 97 -6.55 0.08 2.58
CA ALA A 97 -5.19 0.23 3.06
C ALA A 97 -4.22 -0.68 2.33
N LYS A 98 -3.02 -0.15 2.10
CA LYS A 98 -1.83 -0.89 1.71
C LYS A 98 -0.97 -1.10 2.94
N PHE A 99 -0.40 -2.29 3.10
CA PHE A 99 0.59 -2.52 4.13
C PHE A 99 1.77 -3.37 3.67
N THR A 100 2.88 -3.28 4.40
CA THR A 100 4.09 -4.08 4.21
C THR A 100 4.53 -4.63 5.55
N MET A 101 4.84 -5.92 5.59
CA MET A 101 5.46 -6.57 6.75
C MET A 101 6.94 -6.81 6.49
N SER A 102 7.76 -6.74 7.53
CA SER A 102 9.20 -7.03 7.45
C SER A 102 9.70 -7.59 8.77
N LEU A 103 10.37 -8.74 8.73
CA LEU A 103 11.11 -9.26 9.88
C LEU A 103 12.47 -8.54 9.98
N LEU A 104 12.81 -8.04 11.16
CA LEU A 104 14.04 -7.30 11.40
C LEU A 104 15.08 -8.19 12.07
N ASN A 105 16.37 -7.84 11.92
CA ASN A 105 17.41 -8.41 12.75
C ASN A 105 17.40 -7.81 14.15
N HIS A 106 18.18 -8.45 15.03
CA HIS A 106 18.47 -7.98 16.39
C HIS A 106 19.03 -6.56 16.51
N ASN A 107 19.62 -6.01 15.44
CA ASN A 107 20.14 -4.64 15.42
C ASN A 107 19.09 -3.62 14.94
N GLY A 108 17.86 -4.06 14.65
CA GLY A 108 16.80 -3.21 14.09
C GLY A 108 16.93 -2.95 12.59
N ASP A 109 17.98 -3.47 11.94
CA ASP A 109 18.13 -3.40 10.50
C ASP A 109 17.33 -4.50 9.82
N LEU A 110 16.98 -4.25 8.57
CA LEU A 110 16.47 -5.30 7.70
C LEU A 110 17.58 -6.34 7.50
N ILE A 111 17.27 -7.63 7.62
CA ILE A 111 18.26 -8.68 7.34
C ILE A 111 18.67 -8.57 5.87
N PRO A 112 19.95 -8.26 5.55
CA PRO A 112 20.38 -8.13 4.17
C PRO A 112 20.48 -9.53 3.55
N ARG A 113 19.43 -9.97 2.87
CA ARG A 113 19.35 -11.17 1.98
C ARG A 113 17.95 -11.20 1.32
N PRO A 114 17.74 -11.95 0.21
CA PRO A 114 16.42 -12.17 -0.39
C PRO A 114 15.41 -12.96 0.49
N GLY A 115 15.70 -13.15 1.78
CA GLY A 115 15.05 -14.12 2.65
C GLY A 115 14.17 -13.53 3.74
N ILE A 116 13.71 -12.28 3.62
CA ILE A 116 12.66 -11.74 4.48
C ILE A 116 11.64 -10.97 3.66
N THR A 117 10.43 -11.47 3.73
CA THR A 117 9.33 -11.17 2.83
C THR A 117 8.80 -9.76 3.07
N ARG A 118 9.15 -8.82 2.18
CA ARG A 118 8.39 -7.59 1.99
C ARG A 118 7.18 -7.89 1.13
N VAL A 119 6.12 -8.37 1.76
CA VAL A 119 4.85 -8.56 1.06
C VAL A 119 4.09 -7.25 1.09
N ILE A 120 3.80 -6.71 -0.09
CA ILE A 120 2.86 -5.62 -0.24
C ILE A 120 1.47 -6.22 -0.42
N HIS A 121 0.56 -5.89 0.48
CA HIS A 121 -0.85 -6.22 0.33
C HIS A 121 -1.69 -4.97 0.25
N HIS A 122 -2.72 -5.04 -0.58
CA HIS A 122 -3.74 -4.02 -0.74
C HIS A 122 -5.07 -4.67 -0.40
N HIS A 123 -5.79 -4.10 0.55
CA HIS A 123 -7.02 -4.70 1.04
C HIS A 123 -8.01 -3.64 1.50
N THR A 124 -9.29 -3.92 1.27
CA THR A 124 -10.39 -3.12 1.79
C THR A 124 -10.91 -3.79 3.05
N PHE A 125 -10.57 -3.23 4.20
CA PHE A 125 -10.94 -3.75 5.50
C PHE A 125 -12.37 -3.37 5.87
N SER A 126 -13.14 -4.35 6.30
CA SER A 126 -14.42 -4.12 6.97
C SER A 126 -14.23 -4.01 8.49
N ALA A 127 -14.85 -3.01 9.10
CA ALA A 127 -14.78 -2.73 10.53
C ALA A 127 -15.09 -3.95 11.42
N GLY A 128 -14.31 -4.10 12.49
CA GLY A 128 -14.53 -5.06 13.59
C GLY A 128 -14.40 -6.56 13.27
N LYS A 129 -14.34 -6.96 11.99
CA LYS A 129 -14.36 -8.38 11.58
C LYS A 129 -13.26 -8.77 10.61
N ASP A 130 -12.70 -7.82 9.87
CA ASP A 130 -11.79 -8.13 8.78
C ASP A 130 -10.31 -8.05 9.20
N SER A 131 -9.56 -9.04 8.75
CA SER A 131 -8.10 -9.07 8.87
C SER A 131 -7.52 -9.83 7.70
N THR A 132 -6.42 -9.31 7.17
CA THR A 132 -5.66 -10.00 6.12
C THR A 132 -4.18 -9.96 6.48
N GLY A 133 -3.41 -10.90 5.97
CA GLY A 133 -2.06 -11.12 6.43
C GLY A 133 -1.19 -11.85 5.44
N VAL A 134 0.00 -12.17 5.92
CA VAL A 134 1.07 -12.72 5.10
C VAL A 134 1.74 -13.84 5.88
N ILE A 135 2.24 -14.84 5.15
CA ILE A 135 3.23 -15.76 5.70
C ILE A 135 4.53 -14.95 5.85
N LEU A 136 4.93 -14.74 7.10
CA LEU A 136 6.10 -13.94 7.41
C LEU A 136 7.39 -14.74 7.14
N ILE A 137 7.44 -15.96 7.68
CA ILE A 137 8.61 -16.84 7.65
C ILE A 137 8.22 -18.27 8.04
N TYR A 138 8.96 -19.27 7.56
CA TYR A 138 8.85 -20.65 8.05
C TYR A 138 9.51 -20.81 9.42
N ARG A 139 8.99 -21.68 10.27
CA ARG A 139 9.44 -21.90 11.64
C ARG A 139 10.93 -22.21 11.72
N ASP A 140 11.39 -23.22 10.98
CA ASP A 140 12.80 -23.64 10.98
C ASP A 140 13.72 -22.49 10.57
N ASP A 141 13.25 -21.65 9.66
CA ASP A 141 13.94 -20.46 9.20
C ASP A 141 14.01 -19.38 10.28
N LEU A 142 12.94 -19.14 11.02
CA LEU A 142 12.94 -18.22 12.16
C LEU A 142 13.86 -18.73 13.27
N GLU A 143 13.76 -20.01 13.63
CA GLU A 143 14.51 -20.60 14.74
C GLU A 143 16.03 -20.56 14.51
N ARG A 144 16.48 -20.64 13.25
CA ARG A 144 17.91 -20.42 12.89
C ARG A 144 18.38 -18.96 13.00
N ARG A 145 17.46 -18.00 13.03
CA ARG A 145 17.75 -16.54 13.06
C ARG A 145 17.46 -15.89 14.41
N LEU A 146 16.77 -16.61 15.30
CA LEU A 146 16.33 -16.13 16.59
C LEU A 146 17.54 -15.83 17.49
N LYS A 147 17.50 -14.71 18.18
CA LYS A 147 18.45 -14.36 19.24
C LYS A 147 17.67 -14.00 20.49
N GLU A 148 18.15 -14.46 21.65
CA GLU A 148 17.54 -14.16 22.95
C GLU A 148 16.03 -14.48 23.00
N ASP A 149 15.63 -15.56 22.32
CA ASP A 149 14.23 -16.01 22.20
C ASP A 149 13.26 -14.92 21.72
N ALA A 150 13.74 -13.98 20.89
CA ALA A 150 12.97 -12.83 20.45
C ALA A 150 13.19 -12.47 18.98
N PHE A 151 12.19 -11.82 18.38
CA PHE A 151 12.26 -11.24 17.04
C PHE A 151 11.34 -10.02 16.91
N VAL A 152 11.59 -9.19 15.89
CA VAL A 152 10.85 -7.94 15.66
C VAL A 152 10.25 -7.92 14.26
N VAL A 153 8.97 -7.55 14.18
CA VAL A 153 8.24 -7.34 12.94
C VAL A 153 7.94 -5.86 12.79
N ARG A 154 8.30 -5.28 11.65
CA ARG A 154 7.85 -3.95 11.23
C ARG A 154 6.66 -4.08 10.30
N CYS A 155 5.59 -3.35 10.61
CA CYS A 155 4.42 -3.16 9.76
C CYS A 155 4.37 -1.71 9.30
N ASP A 156 4.46 -1.46 8.00
CA ASP A 156 4.20 -0.15 7.41
C ASP A 156 2.80 -0.14 6.82
N VAL A 157 1.94 0.78 7.25
CA VAL A 157 0.54 0.91 6.80
C VAL A 157 0.36 2.24 6.08
N THR A 158 -0.43 2.23 5.01
CA THR A 158 -0.83 3.40 4.24
C THR A 158 -2.32 3.30 3.94
N VAL A 159 -3.10 4.21 4.53
CA VAL A 159 -4.54 4.30 4.27
C VAL A 159 -4.75 5.17 3.05
N VAL A 160 -5.39 4.63 2.02
CA VAL A 160 -5.62 5.34 0.76
C VAL A 160 -7.01 5.95 0.74
N LYS A 161 -7.13 7.06 0.02
CA LYS A 161 -8.42 7.65 -0.34
C LYS A 161 -8.86 7.08 -1.67
N GLU A 162 -10.17 7.04 -1.88
CA GLU A 162 -10.77 6.69 -3.17
C GLU A 162 -10.09 7.44 -4.34
N ILE A 163 -9.70 6.67 -5.36
CA ILE A 163 -9.13 7.19 -6.60
C ILE A 163 -10.25 7.90 -7.37
N PHE A 164 -10.01 9.14 -7.80
CA PHE A 164 -10.96 9.88 -8.59
C PHE A 164 -10.31 10.52 -9.82
N THR A 165 -11.13 10.82 -10.82
CA THR A 165 -10.73 11.53 -12.03
C THR A 165 -11.18 12.98 -11.96
N LYS A 166 -10.37 13.90 -12.48
CA LYS A 166 -10.78 15.29 -12.67
C LYS A 166 -10.25 15.84 -13.99
N ALA A 167 -11.03 16.70 -14.62
CA ALA A 167 -10.54 17.50 -15.73
C ALA A 167 -9.47 18.48 -15.22
N ILE A 168 -8.41 18.66 -16.00
CA ILE A 168 -7.36 19.63 -15.69
C ILE A 168 -7.06 20.49 -16.92
N PRO A 169 -6.56 21.73 -16.75
CA PRO A 169 -6.03 22.50 -17.87
C PRO A 169 -4.87 21.77 -18.54
N VAL A 170 -4.77 21.85 -19.88
CA VAL A 170 -3.66 21.24 -20.65
C VAL A 170 -2.30 21.75 -20.16
N SER A 171 -2.23 22.99 -19.68
CA SER A 171 -1.02 23.58 -19.07
C SER A 171 -0.55 22.87 -17.80
N GLU A 172 -1.45 22.21 -17.08
CA GLU A 172 -1.14 21.52 -15.82
C GLU A 172 -0.67 20.08 -16.01
N VAL A 173 -0.91 19.47 -17.17
CA VAL A 173 -0.49 18.09 -17.50
C VAL A 173 1.00 17.89 -17.22
N PHE A 174 1.83 18.90 -17.54
CA PHE A 174 3.28 18.84 -17.39
C PHE A 174 3.80 19.63 -16.17
N SER A 175 2.92 20.04 -15.24
CA SER A 175 3.31 20.86 -14.09
C SER A 175 3.90 20.01 -12.96
N SER A 176 3.32 18.83 -12.68
CA SER A 176 3.73 17.97 -11.56
C SER A 176 5.07 17.24 -11.80
N CYS A 177 5.37 16.84 -13.05
CA CYS A 177 6.64 16.17 -13.41
C CYS A 177 7.90 17.02 -13.20
N ARG A 178 7.79 18.34 -12.95
CA ARG A 178 8.94 19.23 -12.75
C ARG A 178 9.52 19.21 -11.33
N LYS A 179 8.79 18.70 -10.34
CA LYS A 179 9.27 18.64 -8.93
C LYS A 179 10.18 17.45 -8.65
N THR A 180 10.17 16.43 -9.50
CA THR A 180 11.17 15.33 -9.49
C THR A 180 12.04 15.50 -10.72
N GLY A 181 13.20 16.15 -10.56
CA GLY A 181 14.03 16.59 -11.66
C GLY A 181 14.42 15.49 -12.64
N LYS A 182 13.82 15.51 -13.83
CA LYS A 182 14.42 15.36 -15.18
C LYS A 182 13.31 15.05 -16.19
N MET A 183 12.83 16.08 -16.88
CA MET A 183 12.32 15.89 -18.24
C MET A 183 12.51 17.19 -19.02
N LYS A 184 13.66 17.31 -19.68
CA LYS A 184 13.85 18.31 -20.73
C LYS A 184 13.39 17.69 -22.04
N ARG A 185 12.47 18.42 -22.68
CA ARG A 185 12.18 18.49 -24.12
C ARG A 185 11.36 17.32 -24.71
N LEU A 186 10.07 17.59 -24.85
CA LEU A 186 9.25 17.11 -25.96
C LEU A 186 8.12 18.12 -26.21
N LEU A 187 8.49 19.26 -26.78
CA LEU A 187 7.63 20.09 -27.61
C LEU A 187 8.50 20.69 -28.71
N SER A 188 8.69 19.92 -29.76
CA SER A 188 9.02 20.41 -31.09
C SER A 188 8.17 19.61 -32.07
N PHE A 189 6.89 19.94 -32.09
CA PHE A 189 5.97 19.70 -33.19
C PHE A 189 5.12 20.97 -33.27
N ASP A 190 5.57 21.91 -34.10
CA ASP A 190 4.91 22.28 -35.36
C ASP A 190 5.13 23.76 -35.68
N GLN A 191 6.14 24.03 -36.52
CA GLN A 191 6.15 25.15 -37.46
C GLN A 191 6.98 24.70 -38.66
N GLY A 192 6.29 24.27 -39.71
CA GLY A 192 6.80 23.92 -41.02
C GLY A 192 5.63 23.71 -41.97
#